data_AF-D9ZDL3-F1
#
_entry.id   AF-D9ZDL3-F1
#
_cell.length_a   1.000
_cell.length_b   1.000
_cell.length_c   1.000
_cell.angle_alpha   90.00
_cell.angle_beta   90.00
_cell.angle_gamma   90.00
#
_symmetry.space_group_name_H-M   'P 1'
#
loop_
_entity.id
_entity.type
_entity.pdbx_description
1 polymer ?
#
loop_
_entity_poly.entity_id
_entity_poly.type
_entity_poly.pdbx_seq_one_letter_code
_entity_poly.pdbx_strand_id
1 'polypeptide(L)'
;MFEKKFLKDKDLEFLEECSNEDLKVLADLLVYDKDNNPRYSETLSRIRLYKESYPNQLQKAWAEIAHEFQLYGGDSFANFFRGYGVPYREILMDVCDKKKVNYNKNSSTERIEMYLIQKLMDDVLEEMDDEQLQELVKDLQLDANTYQSKDAMKNAVLMACMSPGIRFTDSDIVNKRAGAQSGTRYSGGIGTGKQNRRDTCSCHKYHYGSMAVKRPNGSGI
;
A
#
# COMPACT_ATOMS: atom_id res chain seq x y z
N MET A 1 8.31 -4.70 37.78
CA MET A 1 7.53 -4.92 36.55
C MET A 1 7.85 -3.74 35.66
N PHE A 2 8.65 -3.94 34.60
CA PHE A 2 8.99 -2.84 33.69
C PHE A 2 7.70 -2.46 32.95
N GLU A 3 7.14 -1.28 33.26
CA GLU A 3 6.15 -0.64 32.40
C GLU A 3 6.84 -0.42 31.05
N LYS A 4 6.52 -1.28 30.08
CA LYS A 4 6.93 -1.07 28.69
C LYS A 4 6.15 0.16 28.21
N LYS A 5 6.81 1.31 28.22
CA LYS A 5 6.21 2.57 27.81
C LYS A 5 6.11 2.58 26.30
N PHE A 6 4.88 2.55 25.78
CA PHE A 6 4.60 2.81 24.38
C PHE A 6 5.26 4.12 23.96
N LEU A 7 6.09 4.07 22.91
CA LEU A 7 6.66 5.27 22.31
C LEU A 7 5.60 5.87 21.40
N LYS A 8 4.94 6.93 21.89
CA LYS A 8 3.97 7.67 21.07
C LYS A 8 4.64 8.17 19.80
N ASP A 9 4.18 7.67 18.66
CA ASP A 9 4.73 7.97 17.34
C ASP A 9 3.59 8.41 16.41
N LYS A 10 3.63 9.68 16.03
CA LYS A 10 2.64 10.28 15.14
C LYS A 10 2.55 9.57 13.78
N ASP A 11 3.65 8.96 13.34
CA ASP A 11 3.70 8.30 12.03
C ASP A 11 3.07 6.88 12.09
N LEU A 12 2.64 6.42 13.29
CA LEU A 12 1.88 5.18 13.48
C LEU A 12 0.44 5.40 13.99
N GLU A 13 0.05 6.64 14.29
CA GLU A 13 -1.32 6.95 14.78
C GLU A 13 -2.40 6.57 13.77
N PHE A 14 -2.08 6.54 12.47
CA PHE A 14 -3.02 6.12 11.42
C PHE A 14 -3.52 4.68 11.58
N LEU A 15 -2.81 3.83 12.34
CA LEU A 15 -3.23 2.45 12.61
C LEU A 15 -4.56 2.39 13.37
N GLU A 16 -4.93 3.44 14.11
CA GLU A 16 -6.24 3.55 14.77
C GLU A 16 -7.40 3.54 13.76
N GLU A 17 -7.16 4.10 12.57
CA GLU A 17 -8.16 4.25 11.50
C GLU A 17 -8.15 3.08 10.50
N CYS A 18 -7.23 2.12 10.67
CA CYS A 18 -7.14 0.95 9.80
C CYS A 18 -8.33 0.00 9.98
N SER A 19 -8.69 -0.70 8.90
CA SER A 19 -9.69 -1.76 8.97
C SER A 19 -9.21 -2.90 9.88
N ASN A 20 -10.15 -3.72 10.38
CA ASN A 20 -9.75 -4.85 11.23
C ASN A 20 -8.93 -5.85 10.40
N GLU A 21 -9.23 -5.97 9.12
CA GLU A 21 -8.55 -6.81 8.14
C GLU A 21 -7.09 -6.38 7.95
N ASP A 22 -6.83 -5.09 7.74
CA ASP A 22 -5.47 -4.56 7.59
C ASP A 22 -4.65 -4.75 8.88
N LEU A 23 -5.26 -4.45 10.04
CA LEU A 23 -4.63 -4.65 11.34
C LEU A 23 -4.34 -6.12 11.62
N LYS A 24 -5.21 -7.03 11.16
CA LYS A 24 -5.00 -8.47 11.28
C LYS A 24 -3.80 -8.93 10.46
N VAL A 25 -3.67 -8.45 9.22
CA VAL A 25 -2.51 -8.76 8.37
C VAL A 25 -1.22 -8.32 9.05
N LEU A 26 -1.16 -7.09 9.56
CA LEU A 26 0.01 -6.60 10.28
C LEU A 26 0.28 -7.42 11.56
N ALA A 27 -0.74 -7.68 12.37
CA ALA A 27 -0.59 -8.45 13.61
C ALA A 27 -0.09 -9.87 13.35
N ASP A 28 -0.60 -10.54 12.32
CA ASP A 28 -0.16 -11.88 11.96
C ASP A 28 1.31 -11.88 11.47
N LEU A 29 1.73 -10.87 10.70
CA LEU A 29 3.14 -10.73 10.28
C LEU A 29 4.10 -10.54 11.46
N LEU A 30 3.64 -9.86 12.52
CA LEU A 30 4.40 -9.63 13.75
C LEU A 30 4.43 -10.86 14.65
N VAL A 31 3.34 -11.63 14.72
CA VAL A 31 3.24 -12.79 15.61
C VAL A 31 3.82 -14.05 14.99
N TYR A 32 3.61 -14.28 13.68
CA TYR A 32 3.98 -15.53 13.01
C TYR A 32 5.12 -15.33 12.02
N ASP A 33 5.95 -16.36 11.88
CA ASP A 33 6.93 -16.46 10.79
C ASP A 33 6.30 -16.98 9.49
N LYS A 34 7.13 -17.13 8.45
CA LYS A 34 6.71 -17.61 7.12
C LYS A 34 6.14 -19.02 7.13
N ASP A 35 6.44 -19.80 8.17
CA ASP A 35 6.02 -21.19 8.34
C ASP A 35 4.81 -21.29 9.29
N ASN A 36 4.19 -20.14 9.62
CA ASN A 36 3.08 -19.97 10.56
C ASN A 36 3.40 -20.36 12.01
N ASN A 37 4.69 -20.40 12.39
CA ASN A 37 5.07 -20.63 13.77
C ASN A 37 5.13 -19.28 14.52
N PRO A 38 4.73 -19.23 15.80
CA PRO A 38 4.91 -18.03 16.62
C PRO A 38 6.39 -17.64 16.69
N ARG A 39 6.71 -16.38 16.43
CA ARG A 39 8.08 -15.86 16.51
C ARG A 39 8.57 -15.93 17.95
N TYR A 40 9.80 -16.39 18.17
CA TYR A 40 10.31 -16.54 19.53
C TYR A 40 10.34 -15.23 20.35
N SER A 41 10.58 -14.11 19.67
CA SER A 41 10.72 -12.79 20.29
C SER A 41 9.40 -12.03 20.45
N GLU A 42 8.28 -12.54 19.92
CA GLU A 42 7.02 -11.78 19.95
C GLU A 42 6.43 -11.71 21.36
N THR A 43 5.84 -10.56 21.68
CA THR A 43 5.13 -10.37 22.95
C THR A 43 3.66 -9.98 22.82
N LEU A 44 3.22 -9.63 21.62
CA LEU A 44 1.85 -9.20 21.31
C LEU A 44 0.81 -10.26 21.68
N SER A 45 1.08 -11.53 21.37
CA SER A 45 0.16 -12.64 21.66
C SER A 45 -0.06 -12.84 23.16
N ARG A 46 0.80 -12.29 24.02
CA ARG A 46 0.72 -12.37 25.49
C ARG A 46 -0.10 -11.24 26.09
N ILE A 47 -0.36 -10.17 25.34
CA ILE A 47 -1.08 -9.00 25.83
C ILE A 47 -2.57 -9.33 25.94
N ARG A 48 -3.13 -9.08 27.12
CA ARG A 48 -4.54 -9.41 27.43
C ARG A 48 -5.51 -8.70 26.47
N LEU A 49 -5.31 -7.41 26.23
CA LEU A 49 -6.17 -6.63 25.34
C LEU A 49 -6.15 -7.16 23.91
N TYR A 50 -4.98 -7.55 23.40
CA TYR A 50 -4.84 -8.19 22.09
C TYR A 50 -5.59 -9.51 22.02
N LYS A 51 -5.42 -10.40 23.03
CA LYS A 51 -6.14 -11.68 23.09
C LYS A 51 -7.66 -11.53 23.10
N GLU A 52 -8.18 -10.54 23.82
CA GLU A 52 -9.62 -10.27 23.90
C GLU A 52 -10.17 -9.61 22.63
N SER A 53 -9.31 -8.94 21.85
CA SER A 53 -9.69 -8.22 20.63
C SER A 53 -9.51 -9.04 19.35
N TYR A 54 -8.55 -9.96 19.31
CA TYR A 54 -8.26 -10.80 18.15
C TYR A 54 -9.35 -11.89 17.96
N PRO A 55 -9.82 -12.16 16.73
CA PRO A 55 -9.37 -11.57 15.46
C PRO A 55 -10.21 -10.39 14.94
N ASN A 56 -11.26 -9.96 15.65
CA ASN A 56 -12.36 -9.19 15.05
C ASN A 56 -12.48 -7.73 15.52
N GLN A 57 -11.72 -7.30 16.52
CA GLN A 57 -11.83 -5.97 17.14
C GLN A 57 -10.45 -5.33 17.33
N LEU A 58 -9.53 -5.58 16.40
CA LEU A 58 -8.12 -5.21 16.53
C LEU A 58 -7.86 -3.71 16.62
N GLN A 59 -8.81 -2.87 16.21
CA GLN A 59 -8.76 -1.43 16.46
C GLN A 59 -8.62 -1.13 17.95
N LYS A 60 -9.22 -1.92 18.84
CA LYS A 60 -9.07 -1.74 20.30
C LYS A 60 -7.64 -1.96 20.79
N ALA A 61 -6.85 -2.71 20.03
CA ALA A 61 -5.47 -3.07 20.34
C ALA A 61 -4.47 -2.44 19.35
N TRP A 62 -4.84 -1.38 18.62
CA TRP A 62 -3.98 -0.77 17.61
C TRP A 62 -2.63 -0.30 18.20
N ALA A 63 -2.66 0.30 19.40
CA ALA A 63 -1.46 0.76 20.08
C ALA A 63 -0.51 -0.40 20.45
N GLU A 64 -1.08 -1.57 20.72
CA GLU A 64 -0.32 -2.75 21.12
C GLU A 64 0.35 -3.39 19.89
N ILE A 65 -0.34 -3.36 18.75
CA ILE A 65 0.20 -3.74 17.44
C ILE A 65 1.32 -2.78 17.04
N ALA A 66 1.10 -1.47 17.17
CA ALA A 66 2.10 -0.44 16.87
C ALA A 66 3.36 -0.61 17.73
N HIS A 67 3.18 -0.89 19.02
CA HIS A 67 4.28 -1.13 19.95
C HIS A 67 5.08 -2.38 19.57
N GLU A 68 4.42 -3.49 19.24
CA GLU A 68 5.12 -4.70 18.79
C GLU A 68 5.89 -4.44 17.49
N PHE A 69 5.32 -3.66 16.56
CA PHE A 69 6.01 -3.25 15.33
C PHE A 69 7.27 -2.44 15.61
N GLN A 70 7.22 -1.49 16.55
CA GLN A 70 8.38 -0.70 16.99
C GLN A 70 9.47 -1.54 17.64
N LEU A 71 9.11 -2.66 18.27
CA LEU A 71 10.07 -3.63 18.83
C LEU A 71 10.67 -4.53 17.75
N TYR A 72 9.91 -4.82 16.69
CA TYR A 72 10.32 -5.70 15.60
C TYR A 72 11.28 -5.03 14.60
N GLY A 73 11.11 -3.74 14.32
CA GLY A 73 11.85 -3.02 13.28
C GLY A 73 13.34 -2.74 13.55
N GLY A 74 13.86 -3.23 14.66
CA GLY A 74 15.28 -3.20 14.97
C GLY A 74 16.04 -4.38 14.37
N ASP A 75 17.06 -4.12 13.56
CA ASP A 75 17.83 -5.16 12.86
C ASP A 75 18.12 -6.38 13.76
N SER A 76 17.81 -7.55 13.22
CA SER A 76 17.70 -8.82 13.93
C SER A 76 18.85 -9.02 14.93
N PHE A 77 18.52 -9.30 16.19
CA PHE A 77 19.40 -9.59 17.33
C PHE A 77 20.17 -8.43 18.00
N ALA A 78 20.58 -7.36 17.31
CA ALA A 78 21.33 -6.29 17.97
C ALA A 78 20.45 -5.38 18.86
N ASN A 79 19.16 -5.22 18.51
CA ASN A 79 18.21 -4.39 19.25
C ASN A 79 17.52 -5.09 20.44
N PHE A 80 17.70 -6.41 20.59
CA PHE A 80 17.18 -7.15 21.75
C PHE A 80 17.71 -6.62 23.10
N PHE A 81 18.83 -5.89 23.09
CA PHE A 81 19.47 -5.30 24.28
C PHE A 81 19.02 -3.87 24.65
N ARG A 82 18.11 -3.22 23.91
CA ARG A 82 17.70 -1.83 24.22
C ARG A 82 16.52 -1.72 25.18
N GLY A 83 15.56 -2.65 25.14
CA GLY A 83 14.39 -2.63 26.03
C GLY A 83 13.36 -1.53 25.76
N TYR A 84 13.49 -0.77 24.65
CA TYR A 84 12.53 0.26 24.21
C TYR A 84 12.26 0.15 22.70
N GLY A 85 11.07 0.58 22.26
CA GLY A 85 10.68 0.62 20.84
C GLY A 85 11.38 1.75 20.08
N VAL A 86 11.60 1.53 18.78
CA VAL A 86 12.26 2.48 17.87
C VAL A 86 11.18 3.27 17.08
N PRO A 87 11.37 4.58 16.80
CA PRO A 87 10.43 5.33 15.96
C PRO A 87 10.25 4.67 14.60
N TYR A 88 9.03 4.67 14.07
CA TYR A 88 8.70 4.11 12.77
C TYR A 88 9.55 4.68 11.65
N ARG A 89 9.80 5.99 11.68
CA ARG A 89 10.65 6.64 10.69
C ARG A 89 12.07 6.07 10.66
N GLU A 90 12.63 5.67 11.81
CA GLU A 90 13.95 5.04 11.88
C GLU A 90 13.91 3.62 11.30
N ILE A 91 12.89 2.84 11.66
CA ILE A 91 12.64 1.50 11.07
C ILE A 91 12.52 1.61 9.54
N LEU A 92 11.75 2.56 9.05
CA LEU A 92 11.56 2.81 7.62
C LEU A 92 12.87 3.15 6.92
N MET A 93 13.70 4.03 7.51
CA MET A 93 15.01 4.37 6.96
C MET A 93 15.97 3.19 6.96
N ASP A 94 15.98 2.36 8.01
CA ASP A 94 16.80 1.16 8.09
C ASP A 94 16.40 0.14 7.02
N VAL A 95 15.10 -0.07 6.81
CA VAL A 95 14.59 -0.92 5.72
C VAL A 95 15.00 -0.36 4.36
N CYS A 96 14.89 0.96 4.15
CA CYS A 96 15.33 1.61 2.93
C CYS A 96 16.84 1.44 2.69
N ASP A 97 17.68 1.64 3.71
CA ASP A 97 19.13 1.47 3.63
C ASP A 97 19.48 0.00 3.31
N LYS A 98 18.81 -0.96 3.95
CA LYS A 98 18.98 -2.41 3.71
C LYS A 98 18.55 -2.84 2.32
N LYS A 99 17.46 -2.27 1.80
CA LYS A 99 16.94 -2.50 0.44
C LYS A 99 17.61 -1.63 -0.62
N LYS A 100 18.61 -0.81 -0.24
CA LYS A 100 19.34 0.09 -1.13
C LYS A 100 18.40 1.04 -1.91
N VAL A 101 17.34 1.50 -1.25
CA VAL A 101 16.42 2.50 -1.79
C VAL A 101 17.16 3.84 -1.90
N ASN A 102 17.00 4.54 -3.02
CA ASN A 102 17.52 5.90 -3.15
C ASN A 102 16.50 6.91 -2.60
N TYR A 103 16.73 7.43 -1.41
CA TYR A 103 15.87 8.42 -0.76
C TYR A 103 16.68 9.52 -0.06
N ASN A 104 16.06 10.69 0.11
CA ASN A 104 16.63 11.77 0.90
C ASN A 104 16.16 11.66 2.35
N LYS A 105 17.09 11.48 3.30
CA LYS A 105 16.84 11.39 4.75
C LYS A 105 16.17 12.63 5.35
N ASN A 106 16.11 13.76 4.64
CA ASN A 106 15.39 14.97 5.06
C ASN A 106 13.95 15.05 4.53
N SER A 107 13.50 14.04 3.77
CA SER A 107 12.12 13.97 3.28
C SER A 107 11.15 13.65 4.42
N SER A 108 9.86 13.96 4.19
CA SER A 108 8.78 13.52 5.07
C SER A 108 8.69 11.99 5.10
N THR A 109 8.12 11.42 6.17
CA THR A 109 7.99 9.96 6.34
C THR A 109 7.21 9.35 5.17
N GLU A 110 6.10 9.96 4.77
CA GLU A 110 5.24 9.53 3.66
C GLU A 110 6.00 9.50 2.33
N ARG A 111 6.91 10.45 2.12
CA ARG A 111 7.74 10.47 0.91
C ARG A 111 8.80 9.38 0.93
N ILE A 112 9.33 9.02 2.09
CA ILE A 112 10.25 7.89 2.23
C ILE A 112 9.50 6.57 1.99
N GLU A 113 8.28 6.43 2.50
CA GLU A 113 7.42 5.26 2.22
C GLU A 113 7.17 5.10 0.72
N MET A 114 6.85 6.20 0.04
CA MET A 114 6.65 6.22 -1.42
C MET A 114 7.88 5.69 -2.16
N TYR A 115 9.09 6.09 -1.74
CA TYR A 115 10.33 5.58 -2.34
C TYR A 115 10.55 4.09 -2.06
N LEU A 116 10.22 3.62 -0.86
CA LEU A 116 10.31 2.19 -0.52
C LEU A 116 9.32 1.36 -1.34
N ILE A 117 8.05 1.77 -1.42
CA ILE A 117 7.02 1.07 -2.18
C ILE A 117 7.40 1.04 -3.66
N GLN A 118 7.84 2.17 -4.22
CA GLN A 118 8.32 2.22 -5.60
C GLN A 118 9.45 1.21 -5.83
N LYS A 119 10.47 1.17 -4.95
CA LYS A 119 11.58 0.23 -5.08
C LYS A 119 11.13 -1.22 -5.01
N LEU A 120 10.21 -1.56 -4.12
CA LEU A 120 9.66 -2.92 -4.02
C LEU A 120 8.91 -3.32 -5.29
N MET A 121 8.12 -2.40 -5.87
CA MET A 121 7.43 -2.64 -7.14
C MET A 121 8.41 -2.81 -8.30
N ASP A 122 9.43 -1.94 -8.37
CA ASP A 122 10.48 -2.05 -9.38
C ASP A 122 11.20 -3.40 -9.28
N ASP A 123 11.56 -3.85 -8.07
CA ASP A 123 12.24 -5.13 -7.84
C ASP A 123 11.35 -6.31 -8.29
N VAL A 124 10.05 -6.29 -7.96
CA VAL A 124 9.08 -7.31 -8.39
C VAL A 124 8.95 -7.33 -9.91
N LEU A 125 8.84 -6.16 -10.55
CA LEU A 125 8.71 -6.06 -12.00
C LEU A 125 9.98 -6.49 -12.74
N GLU A 126 11.16 -6.29 -12.16
CA GLU A 126 12.43 -6.77 -12.71
C GLU A 126 12.56 -8.29 -12.69
N GLU A 127 12.03 -8.95 -11.66
CA GLU A 127 12.06 -10.40 -11.53
C GLU A 127 11.02 -11.14 -12.40
N MET A 128 10.00 -10.43 -12.91
CA MET A 128 8.96 -11.01 -13.75
C MET A 128 9.45 -11.42 -15.15
N ASP A 129 9.07 -12.62 -15.56
CA ASP A 129 9.20 -13.06 -16.95
C ASP A 129 8.19 -12.35 -17.87
N ASP A 130 8.27 -12.65 -19.17
CA ASP A 130 7.44 -11.97 -20.16
C ASP A 130 5.97 -12.38 -20.04
N GLU A 131 5.70 -13.64 -19.73
CA GLU A 131 4.36 -14.17 -19.54
C GLU A 131 3.66 -13.55 -18.32
N GLN A 132 4.35 -13.51 -17.18
CA GLN A 132 3.87 -12.91 -15.93
C GLN A 132 3.59 -11.41 -16.10
N LEU A 133 4.48 -10.69 -16.79
CA LEU A 133 4.29 -9.27 -17.05
C LEU A 133 3.08 -9.02 -17.97
N GLN A 134 2.87 -9.87 -18.97
CA GLN A 134 1.70 -9.78 -19.87
C GLN A 134 0.39 -10.10 -19.15
N GLU A 135 0.39 -11.05 -18.22
CA GLU A 135 -0.75 -11.35 -17.37
C GLU A 135 -1.10 -10.16 -16.47
N LEU A 136 -0.10 -9.61 -15.76
CA LEU A 136 -0.29 -8.45 -14.89
C LEU A 136 -0.83 -7.22 -15.65
N VAL A 137 -0.31 -6.95 -16.85
CA VAL A 137 -0.79 -5.85 -17.70
C VAL A 137 -2.25 -6.05 -18.12
N LYS A 138 -2.67 -7.30 -18.39
CA LYS A 138 -4.07 -7.62 -18.70
C LYS A 138 -4.98 -7.47 -17.48
N ASP A 139 -4.53 -7.92 -16.31
CA ASP A 139 -5.29 -7.80 -15.05
C ASP A 139 -5.51 -6.34 -14.67
N LEU A 140 -4.49 -5.50 -14.90
CA LEU A 140 -4.57 -4.05 -14.75
C LEU A 140 -5.33 -3.34 -15.88
N GLN A 141 -5.84 -4.09 -16.86
CA GLN A 141 -6.58 -3.59 -18.03
C GLN A 141 -5.83 -2.55 -18.84
N LEU A 142 -4.51 -2.66 -18.87
CA LEU A 142 -3.63 -1.85 -19.71
C LEU A 142 -3.57 -2.47 -21.11
N ASP A 143 -3.59 -1.65 -22.15
CA ASP A 143 -3.49 -2.15 -23.52
C ASP A 143 -2.03 -2.46 -23.86
N ALA A 144 -1.66 -3.74 -23.66
CA ALA A 144 -0.33 -4.28 -23.92
C ALA A 144 0.23 -3.91 -25.31
N ASN A 145 -0.63 -3.77 -26.32
CA ASN A 145 -0.23 -3.44 -27.70
C ASN A 145 0.21 -1.99 -27.87
N THR A 146 -0.03 -1.14 -26.86
CA THR A 146 0.37 0.27 -26.85
C THR A 146 1.86 0.43 -26.52
N TYR A 147 2.48 -0.58 -25.91
CA TYR A 147 3.84 -0.49 -25.39
C TYR A 147 4.84 -1.16 -26.34
N GLN A 148 5.91 -0.42 -26.67
CA GLN A 148 6.92 -0.84 -27.65
C GLN A 148 8.09 -1.62 -27.03
N SER A 149 8.15 -1.72 -25.70
CA SER A 149 9.22 -2.42 -24.98
C SER A 149 8.74 -2.96 -23.63
N LYS A 150 9.47 -3.96 -23.10
CA LYS A 150 9.25 -4.50 -21.75
C LYS A 150 9.33 -3.40 -20.68
N ASP A 151 10.31 -2.50 -20.81
CA ASP A 151 10.48 -1.37 -19.88
C ASP A 151 9.31 -0.40 -19.91
N ALA A 152 8.71 -0.17 -21.10
CA ALA A 152 7.52 0.68 -21.20
C ALA A 152 6.31 0.04 -20.49
N MET A 153 6.18 -1.29 -20.56
CA MET A 153 5.15 -2.04 -19.84
C MET A 153 5.35 -1.97 -18.33
N LYS A 154 6.57 -2.23 -17.84
CA LYS A 154 6.91 -2.13 -16.40
C LYS A 154 6.60 -0.73 -15.86
N ASN A 155 7.01 0.31 -16.57
CA ASN A 155 6.72 1.69 -16.18
C ASN A 155 5.21 1.99 -16.17
N ALA A 156 4.45 1.45 -17.12
CA ALA A 156 3.01 1.63 -17.14
C ALA A 156 2.32 0.95 -15.95
N VAL A 157 2.74 -0.26 -15.60
CA VAL A 157 2.28 -0.98 -14.41
C VAL A 157 2.63 -0.20 -13.14
N LEU A 158 3.86 0.25 -13.00
CA LEU A 158 4.28 1.06 -11.87
C LEU A 158 3.41 2.32 -11.74
N MET A 159 3.23 3.06 -12.84
CA MET A 159 2.38 4.27 -12.84
C MET A 159 0.92 3.96 -12.49
N ALA A 160 0.41 2.81 -12.93
CA ALA A 160 -0.93 2.35 -12.60
C ALA A 160 -1.05 2.10 -11.08
N CYS A 161 -0.16 1.29 -10.51
CA CYS A 161 -0.17 0.93 -9.08
C CYS A 161 0.04 2.13 -8.15
N MET A 162 0.89 3.08 -8.55
CA MET A 162 1.21 4.26 -7.73
C MET A 162 0.21 5.41 -7.92
N SER A 163 -0.78 5.25 -8.81
CA SER A 163 -1.80 6.27 -9.05
C SER A 163 -2.89 6.23 -7.98
N PRO A 164 -3.24 7.35 -7.31
CA PRO A 164 -4.32 7.45 -6.31
C PRO A 164 -5.70 6.90 -6.69
N GLY A 165 -5.93 6.62 -7.98
CA GLY A 165 -7.26 6.33 -8.54
C GLY A 165 -7.50 4.88 -8.93
N ILE A 166 -6.51 3.99 -8.87
CA ILE A 166 -6.73 2.57 -9.22
C ILE A 166 -7.29 1.86 -7.99
N ARG A 167 -8.62 1.85 -7.91
CA ARG A 167 -9.33 0.92 -7.05
C ARG A 167 -9.27 -0.45 -7.74
N PHE A 168 -8.57 -1.40 -7.12
CA PHE A 168 -8.75 -2.82 -7.41
C PHE A 168 -10.15 -3.22 -6.92
N THR A 169 -11.18 -2.90 -7.69
CA THR A 169 -12.50 -3.47 -7.46
C THR A 169 -12.58 -4.78 -8.19
N ASP A 170 -12.74 -5.87 -7.44
CA ASP A 170 -13.32 -7.09 -7.96
C ASP A 170 -14.63 -6.75 -8.70
N SER A 171 -14.77 -7.27 -9.92
CA SER A 171 -16.04 -7.61 -10.59
C SER A 171 -16.92 -6.60 -11.37
N ASP A 172 -16.53 -5.36 -11.70
CA ASP A 172 -17.43 -4.44 -12.44
C ASP A 172 -17.18 -4.25 -13.97
N ILE A 173 -16.27 -4.99 -14.61
CA ILE A 173 -16.00 -4.86 -16.06
C ILE A 173 -16.35 -6.16 -16.81
N VAL A 174 -17.60 -6.61 -16.67
CA VAL A 174 -18.21 -7.59 -17.60
C VAL A 174 -19.15 -6.93 -18.60
N ASN A 175 -19.58 -5.67 -18.42
CA ASN A 175 -20.37 -4.98 -19.45
C ASN A 175 -19.54 -3.94 -20.22
N LYS A 176 -18.78 -4.48 -21.18
CA LYS A 176 -18.57 -3.86 -22.49
C LYS A 176 -19.85 -3.10 -22.89
N ARG A 177 -19.76 -1.87 -23.42
CA ARG A 177 -19.30 -1.66 -24.80
C ARG A 177 -19.89 -2.67 -25.81
N ALA A 178 -21.12 -3.12 -25.58
CA ALA A 178 -22.02 -3.62 -26.60
C ALA A 178 -22.93 -2.44 -27.00
N GLY A 179 -22.46 -1.60 -27.92
CA GLY A 179 -23.29 -0.49 -28.43
C GLY A 179 -22.51 0.77 -28.83
N ALA A 180 -21.44 0.63 -29.60
CA ALA A 180 -20.84 1.79 -30.27
C ALA A 180 -20.31 1.44 -31.67
N GLN A 181 -21.08 0.67 -32.45
CA GLN A 181 -20.99 0.65 -33.92
C GLN A 181 -22.36 0.29 -34.52
N SER A 182 -23.21 1.29 -34.73
CA SER A 182 -24.19 1.37 -35.83
C SER A 182 -24.97 2.67 -35.71
N GLY A 183 -24.97 3.48 -36.78
CA GLY A 183 -25.53 4.83 -36.78
C GLY A 183 -27.06 4.93 -36.78
N THR A 184 -27.49 6.16 -37.07
CA THR A 184 -28.86 6.68 -37.32
C THR A 184 -29.64 7.27 -36.12
N ARG A 185 -29.67 8.62 -36.11
CA ARG A 185 -30.83 9.53 -36.02
C ARG A 185 -32.06 9.03 -35.23
N TYR A 186 -32.45 9.70 -34.14
CA TYR A 186 -33.78 10.30 -33.90
C TYR A 186 -33.86 11.01 -32.54
N SER A 187 -34.78 11.97 -32.49
CA SER A 187 -35.07 13.02 -31.53
C SER A 187 -35.91 12.60 -30.31
N GLY A 188 -35.74 13.35 -29.20
CA GLY A 188 -36.82 13.72 -28.27
C GLY A 188 -37.03 12.83 -27.04
N GLY A 189 -37.27 13.46 -25.88
CA GLY A 189 -37.91 12.81 -24.72
C GLY A 189 -37.35 13.20 -23.35
N ILE A 190 -38.07 14.09 -22.67
CA ILE A 190 -37.92 14.42 -21.25
C ILE A 190 -38.43 13.24 -20.41
N GLY A 191 -37.71 12.84 -19.36
CA GLY A 191 -38.15 11.79 -18.43
C GLY A 191 -37.44 11.87 -17.07
N THR A 192 -38.17 12.35 -16.07
CA THR A 192 -37.83 12.38 -14.65
C THR A 192 -37.87 10.98 -14.02
N GLY A 193 -36.90 10.61 -13.17
CA GLY A 193 -36.96 9.37 -12.37
C GLY A 193 -35.81 9.20 -11.39
N LYS A 194 -36.15 9.03 -10.10
CA LYS A 194 -35.28 8.97 -8.91
C LYS A 194 -34.57 7.62 -8.74
N GLN A 195 -33.33 7.60 -8.24
CA GLN A 195 -32.84 6.53 -7.33
C GLN A 195 -31.62 7.05 -6.53
N ASN A 196 -31.77 7.33 -5.24
CA ASN A 196 -31.70 6.46 -4.06
C ASN A 196 -30.26 6.34 -3.52
N ARG A 197 -30.04 7.00 -2.37
CA ARG A 197 -28.78 7.02 -1.60
C ARG A 197 -28.47 5.61 -1.11
N ARG A 198 -27.24 5.15 -1.39
CA ARG A 198 -26.55 4.21 -0.52
C ARG A 198 -25.16 4.75 -0.27
N ASP A 199 -24.89 4.92 1.02
CA ASP A 199 -23.67 5.45 1.60
C ASP A 199 -22.49 4.54 1.22
N THR A 200 -21.48 5.13 0.59
CA THR A 200 -20.16 4.51 0.43
C THR A 200 -19.18 5.30 1.26
N CYS A 201 -18.50 4.57 2.15
CA CYS A 201 -17.50 5.07 3.07
C CYS A 201 -16.36 5.71 2.27
N SER A 202 -16.19 7.02 2.47
CA SER A 202 -15.14 7.81 1.84
C SER A 202 -13.85 7.70 2.66
N CYS A 203 -13.14 6.59 2.55
CA CYS A 203 -11.75 6.53 3.00
C CYS A 203 -10.81 6.97 1.86
N HIS A 204 -10.00 7.97 2.18
CA HIS A 204 -8.85 8.49 1.43
C HIS A 204 -9.08 9.37 0.20
N LYS A 205 -9.25 10.68 0.46
CA LYS A 205 -8.71 11.73 -0.43
C LYS A 205 -7.21 11.91 -0.15
N TYR A 206 -6.37 11.06 -0.72
CA TYR A 206 -4.96 11.40 -0.88
C TYR A 206 -4.82 12.31 -2.10
N HIS A 207 -4.62 13.61 -1.88
CA HIS A 207 -4.23 14.53 -2.95
C HIS A 207 -2.73 14.34 -3.24
N TYR A 208 -2.42 13.47 -4.19
CA TYR A 208 -1.08 13.41 -4.76
C TYR A 208 -0.83 14.68 -5.55
N GLY A 209 0.08 15.51 -5.07
CA GLY A 209 0.52 16.72 -5.77
C GLY A 209 1.08 16.36 -7.14
N SER A 210 0.58 17.05 -8.17
CA SER A 210 0.97 16.89 -9.57
C SER A 210 2.50 17.01 -9.75
N MET A 211 3.17 15.94 -10.16
CA MET A 211 4.55 16.01 -10.65
C MET A 211 4.54 16.51 -12.09
N ALA A 212 4.78 17.81 -12.28
CA ALA A 212 5.13 18.37 -13.57
C ALA A 212 6.57 17.99 -13.92
N VAL A 213 6.76 16.93 -14.70
CA VAL A 213 8.04 16.62 -15.35
C VAL A 213 8.26 17.66 -16.45
N LYS A 214 9.18 18.62 -16.21
CA LYS A 214 9.66 19.52 -17.26
C LYS A 214 10.39 18.70 -18.33
N ARG A 215 9.82 18.64 -19.53
CA ARG A 215 10.52 18.14 -20.72
C ARG A 215 11.72 19.06 -21.02
N PRO A 216 12.90 18.54 -21.36
CA PRO A 216 13.98 19.37 -21.88
C PRO A 216 13.60 19.90 -23.26
N ASN A 217 13.76 21.21 -23.44
CA ASN A 217 13.54 21.90 -24.71
C ASN A 217 14.57 21.42 -25.74
N GLY A 218 14.10 20.72 -26.77
CA GLY A 218 14.83 20.52 -28.02
C GLY A 218 14.41 21.57 -29.05
N SER A 219 15.36 22.43 -29.44
CA SER A 219 15.37 23.26 -30.65
C SER A 219 16.86 23.61 -30.83
N GLY A 220 17.62 23.20 -31.83
CA GLY A 220 17.29 22.94 -33.22
C GLY A 220 17.77 24.13 -34.06
N ILE A 221 19.08 24.22 -34.31
CA ILE A 221 19.77 24.48 -35.60
C ILE A 221 21.16 23.84 -35.51
#